data_AF-A0A838TIA4-F1
#
_entry.id   AF-A0A838TIA4-F1
#
_cell.length_a   1.000
_cell.length_b   1.000
_cell.length_c   1.000
_cell.angle_alpha   90.00
_cell.angle_beta   90.00
_cell.angle_gamma   90.00
#
_symmetry.space_group_name_H-M   'P 1'
#
loop_
_entity.id
_entity.type
_entity.pdbx_description
1 polymer ?
#
loop_
_entity_poly.entity_id
_entity_poly.type
_entity_poly.pdbx_seq_one_letter_code
_entity_poly.pdbx_strand_id
1 'polypeptide(L)'
;LPNSDIMIHQVSGGAQGQASDVERTVEYMFKLKKRLIRILSQHTGKPEDQVLHDSDRDYYMNATEAKAYGLVDEVIKSRKEAKLLDGAGPDKALSDRSTAVAEAALPQKVEE
;
A
#
# COMPACT_ATOMS: atom_id res chain seq x y z
N LEU A 1 0.43 -5.45 13.11
CA LEU A 1 0.82 -6.56 14.01
C LEU A 1 0.88 -7.85 13.18
N PRO A 2 1.45 -8.96 13.67
CA PRO A 2 1.74 -10.12 12.82
C PRO A 2 0.48 -10.87 12.35
N ASN A 3 -0.58 -10.85 13.16
CA ASN A 3 -1.86 -11.52 12.86
C ASN A 3 -2.91 -10.52 12.34
N SER A 4 -2.49 -9.39 11.79
CA SER A 4 -3.41 -8.41 11.20
C SER A 4 -3.71 -8.81 9.76
N ASP A 5 -4.98 -8.73 9.38
CA ASP A 5 -5.41 -8.77 7.99
C ASP A 5 -5.73 -7.34 7.52
N ILE A 6 -5.29 -7.04 6.31
CA ILE A 6 -5.50 -5.77 5.62
C ILE A 6 -6.33 -6.07 4.38
N MET A 7 -7.34 -5.25 4.11
CA MET A 7 -8.15 -5.39 2.91
C MET A 7 -8.27 -4.03 2.23
N ILE A 8 -8.02 -4.01 0.92
CA ILE A 8 -8.32 -2.84 0.07
C ILE A 8 -9.47 -3.19 -0.87
N HIS A 9 -10.32 -2.21 -1.14
CA HIS A 9 -11.43 -2.33 -2.07
C HIS A 9 -11.83 -0.97 -2.62
N GLN A 10 -12.69 -0.99 -3.63
CA GLN A 10 -13.20 0.21 -4.25
C GLN A 10 -14.22 0.92 -3.37
N VAL A 11 -14.45 2.19 -3.70
CA VAL A 11 -15.53 2.98 -3.10
C VAL A 11 -16.87 2.29 -3.35
N SER A 12 -17.61 2.02 -2.28
CA SER A 12 -18.99 1.56 -2.33
C SER A 12 -19.96 2.72 -2.07
N GLY A 13 -21.13 2.66 -2.69
CA GLY A 13 -22.17 3.66 -2.50
C GLY A 13 -23.35 3.45 -3.45
N GLY A 14 -24.38 4.26 -3.27
CA GLY A 14 -25.56 4.27 -4.13
C GLY A 14 -26.13 5.69 -4.20
N ALA A 15 -26.97 5.93 -5.19
CA ALA A 15 -27.64 7.21 -5.40
C ALA A 15 -29.11 6.98 -5.73
N GLN A 16 -29.99 7.81 -5.17
CA GLN A 16 -31.44 7.77 -5.37
C GLN A 16 -31.98 9.20 -5.33
N GLY A 17 -33.07 9.48 -6.06
CA GLY A 17 -33.74 10.77 -6.05
C GLY A 17 -34.01 11.28 -7.46
N GLN A 18 -34.06 12.60 -7.62
CA GLN A 18 -34.17 13.22 -8.94
C GLN A 18 -32.95 12.89 -9.80
N ALA A 19 -33.14 12.80 -11.11
CA ALA A 19 -32.07 12.44 -12.05
C ALA A 19 -30.81 13.30 -11.86
N SER A 20 -30.97 14.62 -11.66
CA SER A 20 -29.88 15.56 -11.45
C SER A 20 -29.08 15.28 -10.15
N ASP A 21 -29.73 14.78 -9.11
CA ASP A 21 -29.06 14.47 -7.84
C ASP A 21 -28.33 13.12 -7.90
N VAL A 22 -28.92 12.16 -8.63
CA VAL A 22 -28.27 10.89 -8.95
C VAL A 22 -26.99 11.15 -9.74
N GLU A 23 -27.06 11.97 -10.78
CA GLU A 23 -25.91 12.34 -11.61
C GLU A 23 -24.78 12.97 -10.78
N ARG A 24 -25.08 13.99 -9.98
CA ARG A 24 -24.08 14.66 -9.12
C ARG A 24 -23.41 13.70 -8.14
N THR A 25 -24.20 12.82 -7.53
CA THR A 25 -23.68 11.84 -6.56
C THR A 25 -22.75 10.85 -7.24
N VAL A 26 -23.15 10.31 -8.38
CA VAL A 26 -22.33 9.37 -9.17
C VAL A 26 -21.03 10.04 -9.63
N GLU A 27 -21.09 11.28 -10.11
CA GLU A 27 -19.89 12.03 -10.51
C GLU A 27 -18.92 12.22 -9.34
N TYR A 28 -19.45 12.56 -8.16
CA TYR A 28 -18.65 12.65 -6.93
C TYR A 28 -18.00 11.31 -6.57
N MET A 29 -18.73 10.19 -6.68
CA MET A 29 -18.19 8.86 -6.44
C MET A 29 -17.02 8.53 -7.36
N PHE A 30 -17.12 8.87 -8.67
CA PHE A 30 -16.00 8.68 -9.60
C PHE A 30 -14.78 9.54 -9.24
N LYS A 31 -15.00 10.81 -8.83
CA LYS A 31 -13.92 11.68 -8.36
C LYS A 31 -13.26 11.13 -7.10
N LEU A 32 -14.06 10.60 -6.16
CA LEU A 32 -13.57 9.98 -4.93
C LEU A 32 -12.73 8.73 -5.23
N LYS A 33 -13.21 7.83 -6.11
CA LYS A 33 -12.47 6.65 -6.56
C LYS A 33 -11.09 7.04 -7.09
N LYS A 34 -11.03 7.97 -8.06
CA LYS A 34 -9.75 8.44 -8.64
C LYS A 34 -8.82 9.03 -7.58
N ARG A 35 -9.34 9.84 -6.66
CA ARG A 35 -8.54 10.45 -5.59
C ARG A 35 -7.92 9.40 -4.67
N LEU A 36 -8.69 8.39 -4.26
CA LEU A 36 -8.19 7.35 -3.36
C LEU A 36 -7.16 6.45 -4.03
N ILE A 37 -7.36 6.07 -5.29
CA ILE A 37 -6.36 5.31 -6.07
C ILE A 37 -5.04 6.07 -6.15
N ARG A 38 -5.08 7.37 -6.44
CA ARG A 38 -3.88 8.20 -6.49
C ARG A 38 -3.16 8.27 -5.13
N ILE A 39 -3.91 8.43 -4.03
CA ILE A 39 -3.32 8.45 -2.68
C ILE A 39 -2.65 7.10 -2.38
N LEU A 40 -3.34 5.98 -2.63
CA LEU A 40 -2.79 4.65 -2.41
C LEU A 40 -1.55 4.41 -3.28
N SER A 41 -1.58 4.79 -4.55
CA SER A 41 -0.42 4.71 -5.46
C SER A 41 0.77 5.49 -4.92
N GLN A 42 0.56 6.73 -4.44
CA GLN A 42 1.62 7.57 -3.88
C GLN A 42 2.27 6.97 -2.63
N HIS A 43 1.47 6.38 -1.73
CA HIS A 43 1.99 5.84 -0.47
C HIS A 43 2.58 4.43 -0.62
N THR A 44 2.05 3.62 -1.54
CA THR A 44 2.55 2.25 -1.78
C THR A 44 3.69 2.18 -2.79
N GLY A 45 3.87 3.22 -3.60
CA GLY A 45 4.83 3.23 -4.72
C GLY A 45 4.39 2.40 -5.93
N LYS A 46 3.19 1.83 -5.91
CA LYS A 46 2.62 1.06 -7.02
C LYS A 46 1.98 1.99 -8.06
N PRO A 47 1.95 1.61 -9.35
CA PRO A 47 1.27 2.41 -10.37
C PRO A 47 -0.25 2.44 -10.13
N GLU A 48 -0.90 3.55 -10.50
CA GLU A 48 -2.35 3.75 -10.31
C GLU A 48 -3.18 2.61 -10.94
N ASP A 49 -2.79 2.10 -12.12
CA ASP A 49 -3.48 1.00 -12.80
C ASP A 49 -3.45 -0.31 -12.01
N GLN A 50 -2.34 -0.60 -11.32
CA GLN A 50 -2.23 -1.80 -10.47
C GLN A 50 -3.13 -1.66 -9.25
N VAL A 51 -3.07 -0.51 -8.55
CA VAL A 51 -3.92 -0.26 -7.38
C VAL A 51 -5.40 -0.28 -7.76
N LEU A 52 -5.74 0.23 -8.95
CA LEU A 52 -7.10 0.19 -9.47
C LEU A 52 -7.59 -1.25 -9.71
N HIS A 53 -6.74 -2.09 -10.29
CA HIS A 53 -7.05 -3.51 -10.52
C HIS A 53 -7.20 -4.26 -9.19
N ASP A 54 -6.23 -4.10 -8.29
CA ASP A 54 -6.18 -4.81 -7.01
C ASP A 54 -7.33 -4.39 -6.09
N SER A 55 -7.84 -3.16 -6.21
CA SER A 55 -8.98 -2.67 -5.42
C SER A 55 -10.35 -2.86 -6.07
N ASP A 56 -10.47 -3.41 -7.28
CA ASP A 56 -11.80 -3.59 -7.91
C ASP A 56 -12.70 -4.53 -7.09
N ARG A 57 -12.12 -5.49 -6.40
CA ARG A 57 -12.79 -6.38 -5.44
C ARG A 57 -12.08 -6.33 -4.10
N ASP A 58 -12.66 -7.02 -3.13
CA ASP A 58 -12.03 -7.17 -1.83
C ASP A 58 -10.72 -7.94 -2.00
N TYR A 59 -9.61 -7.25 -1.78
CA TYR A 59 -8.28 -7.83 -1.87
C TYR A 59 -7.65 -7.90 -0.49
N TYR A 60 -7.63 -9.12 0.04
CA TYR A 60 -7.14 -9.44 1.38
C TYR A 60 -5.65 -9.74 1.35
N MET A 61 -4.94 -9.22 2.34
CA MET A 61 -3.52 -9.39 2.56
C MET A 61 -3.26 -9.64 4.04
N ASN A 62 -2.42 -10.61 4.37
CA ASN A 62 -1.87 -10.71 5.71
C ASN A 62 -0.86 -9.56 5.95
N ALA A 63 -0.44 -9.36 7.21
CA ALA A 63 0.48 -8.29 7.58
C ALA A 63 1.79 -8.26 6.77
N THR A 64 2.32 -9.43 6.38
CA THR A 64 3.56 -9.53 5.61
C THR A 64 3.33 -9.13 4.15
N GLU A 65 2.22 -9.56 3.56
CA GLU A 65 1.79 -9.18 2.21
C GLU A 65 1.50 -7.68 2.14
N ALA A 66 0.84 -7.11 3.15
CA ALA A 66 0.58 -5.68 3.21
C ALA A 66 1.87 -4.86 3.29
N LYS A 67 2.89 -5.35 4.00
CA LYS A 67 4.24 -4.74 4.01
C LYS A 67 4.87 -4.81 2.63
N ALA A 68 4.84 -5.98 1.98
CA ALA A 68 5.39 -6.17 0.64
C ALA A 68 4.65 -5.33 -0.42
N TYR A 69 3.34 -5.11 -0.23
CA TYR A 69 2.53 -4.25 -1.08
C TYR A 69 2.88 -2.76 -0.89
N GLY A 70 3.45 -2.38 0.26
CA GLY A 70 3.77 -1.01 0.62
C GLY A 70 2.66 -0.29 1.39
N LEU A 71 1.67 -1.01 1.93
CA LEU A 71 0.62 -0.42 2.77
C LEU A 71 1.08 -0.09 4.18
N VAL A 72 2.14 -0.77 4.65
CA VAL A 72 2.76 -0.56 5.96
C VAL A 72 4.27 -0.70 5.84
N ASP A 73 5.01 0.03 6.66
CA ASP A 73 6.48 -0.03 6.64
C ASP A 73 7.01 -1.28 7.36
N GLU A 74 6.43 -1.62 8.52
CA GLU A 74 6.96 -2.68 9.38
C GLU A 74 5.87 -3.49 10.12
N VAL A 75 6.16 -4.77 10.38
CA VAL A 75 5.28 -5.69 11.12
C VAL A 75 5.88 -5.99 12.49
N ILE A 76 5.43 -5.26 13.50
CA ILE A 76 5.94 -5.37 14.87
C ILE A 76 5.40 -6.62 15.57
N LYS A 77 6.29 -7.47 16.11
CA LYS A 77 5.96 -8.71 16.85
C LYS A 77 5.94 -8.53 18.36
N SER A 78 6.64 -7.54 18.90
CA SER A 78 6.69 -7.32 20.35
C SER A 78 6.79 -5.84 20.74
N ARG A 79 6.38 -5.52 21.98
CA ARG A 79 6.51 -4.16 22.54
C ARG A 79 7.98 -3.71 22.66
N LYS A 80 8.92 -4.65 22.81
CA LYS A 80 10.36 -4.34 22.85
C LYS A 80 10.84 -3.87 21.47
N GLU A 81 10.38 -4.53 20.42
CA GLU A 81 10.66 -4.16 19.03
C GLU A 81 10.04 -2.81 18.65
N ALA A 82 8.80 -2.54 19.08
CA ALA A 82 8.18 -1.21 18.90
C ALA A 82 9.06 -0.08 19.43
N LYS A 83 9.58 -0.22 20.66
CA LYS A 83 10.43 0.79 21.31
C LYS A 83 11.79 0.98 20.60
N LEU A 84 12.30 -0.06 19.93
CA LEU A 84 13.56 0.04 19.19
C LEU A 84 13.37 0.83 17.89
N LEU A 85 12.21 0.71 17.25
CA LEU A 85 11.84 1.46 16.05
C LEU A 85 11.56 2.94 16.37
N ASP A 86 10.85 3.23 17.46
CA ASP A 86 10.56 4.61 17.89
C ASP A 86 11.83 5.38 18.35
N GLY A 87 12.86 4.66 18.81
CA GLY A 87 14.12 5.24 19.29
C GLY A 87 15.15 5.52 18.20
N ALA A 88 14.95 5.00 16.98
CA ALA A 88 15.77 5.30 15.82
C ALA A 88 15.17 6.52 15.10
N GLY A 89 15.67 7.72 15.40
CA GLY A 89 15.29 8.93 14.66
C GLY A 89 15.46 8.77 13.14
N PRO A 90 14.80 9.62 12.34
CA PRO A 90 14.58 9.43 10.91
C PRO A 90 15.85 9.30 10.03
N ASP A 91 17.04 9.61 10.57
CA ASP A 91 18.31 9.61 9.82
C ASP A 91 18.96 8.23 9.65
N LYS A 92 18.68 7.23 10.49
CA LYS A 92 19.38 5.91 10.38
C LYS A 92 18.75 4.95 9.38
N ALA A 93 17.46 5.07 9.09
CA ALA A 93 16.78 4.16 8.16
C ALA A 93 17.18 4.37 6.69
N LEU A 94 17.69 5.56 6.33
CA LEU A 94 18.16 5.85 4.97
C LEU A 94 19.58 5.30 4.69
N SER A 95 20.44 5.11 5.70
CA SER A 95 21.79 4.58 5.47
C SER A 95 21.81 3.09 5.13
N ASP A 96 20.90 2.31 5.72
CA ASP A 96 20.87 0.86 5.56
C ASP A 96 20.25 0.42 4.21
N ARG A 97 19.47 1.29 3.56
CA ARG A 97 18.97 1.04 2.19
C ARG A 97 20.05 1.15 1.13
N SER A 98 21.14 1.89 1.38
CA SER A 98 22.24 2.06 0.42
C SER A 98 23.19 0.87 0.37
N THR A 99 23.25 0.05 1.42
CA THR A 99 24.17 -1.10 1.49
C THR A 99 23.53 -2.37 0.95
N ALA A 100 22.21 -2.57 1.12
CA ALA A 100 21.53 -3.78 0.65
C ALA A 100 21.39 -3.89 -0.89
N VAL A 101 21.30 -2.77 -1.61
CA VAL A 101 21.17 -2.77 -3.08
C VAL A 101 22.51 -3.10 -3.77
N ALA A 102 23.64 -2.83 -3.11
CA ALA A 102 24.97 -3.08 -3.67
C ALA A 102 25.37 -4.57 -3.64
N GLU A 103 24.77 -5.38 -2.77
CA GLU A 103 25.15 -6.79 -2.59
C GLU A 103 24.40 -7.76 -3.53
N ALA A 104 23.28 -7.33 -4.12
CA ALA A 104 22.43 -8.18 -4.97
C ALA A 104 22.81 -8.18 -6.47
N ALA A 105 23.88 -7.48 -6.89
CA ALA A 105 24.21 -7.22 -8.30
C ALA A 105 25.47 -7.93 -8.82
N LEU A 106 25.84 -9.09 -8.27
CA LEU A 106 26.92 -9.92 -8.84
C LEU A 106 26.36 -10.95 -9.83
N PRO A 107 26.82 -10.96 -11.11
CA PRO A 107 26.34 -11.92 -12.09
C PRO A 107 26.90 -13.32 -11.80
N GLN A 108 26.00 -14.30 -11.64
CA GLN A 108 26.38 -15.71 -11.59
C GLN A 108 26.93 -16.12 -12.96
N LYS A 109 28.19 -16.58 -12.97
CA LYS A 109 28.86 -17.14 -14.15
C LYS A 109 28.12 -18.36 -14.67
N VAL A 110 28.04 -18.45 -15.99
CA VAL A 110 27.62 -19.62 -16.76
C VAL A 110 28.79 -20.62 -16.83
N GLU A 111 28.56 -21.85 -16.40
CA GLU A 111 29.30 -23.09 -16.74
C GLU A 111 28.24 -24.20 -16.73
N GLU A 112 28.08 -25.11 -17.69
CA GLU A 112 28.63 -25.38 -19.02
C GLU A 112 27.49 -26.02 -19.84
#